data_AF-A0A2M9Q8P6-F1
#
_entry.id   AF-A0A2M9Q8P6-F1
#
_cell.length_a   1.000
_cell.length_b   1.000
_cell.length_c   1.000
_cell.angle_alpha   90.00
_cell.angle_beta   90.00
_cell.angle_gamma   90.00
#
_symmetry.space_group_name_H-M   'P 1'
#
loop_
_entity.id
_entity.type
_entity.pdbx_description
1 polymer ?
#
loop_
_entity_poly.entity_id
_entity_poly.type
_entity_poly.pdbx_seq_one_letter_code
_entity_poly.pdbx_strand_id
1 'polypeptide(L)'
;MGRKIWVFDTTLRDGEQVPGAKLNLYEKVEIAQQLKKLGVDIIEAGFPASSQGDFDAVKAVAQKVGNTNDIMITALARAVQADIDAVYNAVKYAENPMIHMVLGTSDIHVEKKFSKSKDQILQIGVDAVKYAKTLLPQVQYSTEDASRSDFEYLWKTTEAVMKAGATMINVPDTVGFAEPEEFGAMIYKLNER
;
A
#
# COMPACT_ATOMS: atom_id res chain seq x y z
N MET A 1 -22.31 15.45 10.97
CA MET A 1 -20.91 15.46 10.48
C MET A 1 -20.86 14.64 9.21
N GLY A 2 -20.30 15.17 8.12
CA GLY A 2 -20.16 14.42 6.87
C GLY A 2 -19.10 13.32 6.97
N ARG A 3 -19.14 12.34 6.06
CA ARG A 3 -18.12 11.29 5.93
C ARG A 3 -16.77 11.92 5.55
N LYS A 4 -15.70 11.63 6.31
CA LYS A 4 -14.33 12.01 5.92
C LYS A 4 -13.86 11.12 4.78
N ILE A 5 -13.37 11.73 3.69
CA ILE A 5 -12.64 11.04 2.63
C ILE A 5 -11.15 11.24 2.92
N TRP A 6 -10.40 10.14 2.96
CA TRP A 6 -8.95 10.17 3.16
C TRP A 6 -8.27 10.27 1.79
N VAL A 7 -7.33 11.21 1.65
CA VAL A 7 -6.55 11.39 0.43
C VAL A 7 -5.20 10.69 0.59
N PHE A 8 -5.01 9.59 -0.13
CA PHE A 8 -3.75 8.87 -0.22
C PHE A 8 -3.02 9.31 -1.49
N ASP A 9 -1.87 9.97 -1.34
CA ASP A 9 -1.03 10.40 -2.45
C ASP A 9 0.13 9.42 -2.67
N THR A 10 0.30 8.98 -3.91
CA THR A 10 1.38 8.07 -4.33
C THR A 10 2.27 8.68 -5.42
N THR A 11 2.32 10.01 -5.51
CA THR A 11 3.16 10.72 -6.49
C THR A 11 4.63 10.29 -6.36
N LEU A 12 5.12 10.09 -5.14
CA LEU A 12 6.51 9.74 -4.83
C LEU A 12 6.85 8.25 -4.99
N ARG A 13 5.86 7.41 -5.33
CA ARG A 13 6.05 5.96 -5.52
C ARG A 13 5.48 5.49 -6.84
N ASP A 14 4.16 5.56 -7.05
CA ASP A 14 3.53 5.11 -8.30
C ASP A 14 3.78 6.11 -9.42
N GLY A 15 3.69 7.41 -9.12
CA GLY A 15 3.99 8.48 -10.08
C GLY A 15 5.43 8.44 -10.60
N GLU A 16 6.39 8.08 -9.74
CA GLU A 16 7.80 7.95 -10.10
C GLU A 16 8.09 6.78 -11.06
N GLN A 17 7.18 5.80 -11.18
CA GLN A 17 7.38 4.67 -12.11
C GLN A 17 7.22 5.08 -13.57
N VAL A 18 6.70 6.28 -13.84
CA VAL A 18 6.62 6.83 -15.20
C VAL A 18 8.04 7.00 -15.77
N PRO A 19 8.32 6.49 -16.98
CA PRO A 19 9.62 6.67 -17.62
C PRO A 19 10.04 8.15 -17.67
N GLY A 20 11.21 8.45 -17.11
CA GLY A 20 11.75 9.82 -17.05
C GLY A 20 11.35 10.64 -15.82
N ALA A 21 10.47 10.13 -14.96
CA ALA A 21 9.99 10.81 -13.75
C ALA A 21 10.78 10.45 -12.47
N LYS A 22 12.00 9.92 -12.60
CA LYS A 22 12.80 9.52 -11.43
C LYS A 22 13.16 10.73 -10.59
N LEU A 23 12.90 10.63 -9.29
CA LEU A 23 13.14 11.71 -8.33
C LEU A 23 14.36 11.36 -7.47
N ASN A 24 15.25 12.33 -7.29
CA ASN A 24 16.29 12.22 -6.28
C ASN A 24 15.73 12.48 -4.88
N LEU A 25 16.55 12.21 -3.85
CA LEU A 25 16.16 12.38 -2.45
C LEU A 25 15.64 13.79 -2.12
N TYR A 26 16.28 14.83 -2.63
CA TYR A 26 15.91 16.22 -2.36
C TYR A 26 14.57 16.57 -3.01
N GLU A 27 14.37 16.15 -4.26
CA GLU A 27 13.11 16.34 -4.99
C GLU A 27 11.94 15.62 -4.29
N LYS A 28 12.14 14.38 -3.82
CA LYS A 28 11.12 13.66 -3.05
C LYS A 28 10.72 14.41 -1.78
N VAL A 29 11.70 14.94 -1.03
CA VAL A 29 11.43 15.73 0.18
C VAL A 29 10.69 17.02 -0.15
N GLU A 30 11.11 17.74 -1.20
CA GLU A 30 10.46 18.98 -1.62
C GLU A 30 8.99 18.75 -2.01
N ILE A 31 8.73 17.74 -2.86
CA ILE A 31 7.37 17.38 -3.26
C ILE A 31 6.55 16.92 -2.05
N ALA A 32 7.11 16.09 -1.15
CA ALA A 32 6.43 15.66 0.07
C ALA A 32 6.00 16.85 0.95
N GLN A 33 6.82 17.91 1.05
CA GLN A 33 6.44 19.13 1.78
C GLN A 33 5.27 19.85 1.11
N GLN A 34 5.23 19.89 -0.23
CA GLN A 34 4.10 20.50 -0.94
C GLN A 34 2.82 19.66 -0.81
N LEU A 35 2.92 18.33 -0.86
CA LEU A 35 1.79 17.42 -0.61
C LEU A 35 1.21 17.61 0.79
N LYS A 36 2.07 17.74 1.81
CA LYS A 36 1.63 18.07 3.17
C LYS A 36 0.92 19.43 3.24
N LYS A 37 1.45 20.46 2.57
CA LYS A 37 0.79 21.79 2.49
C LYS A 37 -0.54 21.75 1.75
N LEU A 38 -0.66 20.90 0.73
CA LEU A 38 -1.91 20.67 0.01
C LEU A 38 -2.98 20.02 0.92
N GLY A 39 -2.54 19.34 1.99
CA GLY A 39 -3.42 18.74 2.98
C GLY A 39 -3.86 17.32 2.62
N VAL A 40 -3.03 16.55 1.91
CA VAL A 40 -3.26 15.10 1.75
C VAL A 40 -3.12 14.42 3.12
N ASP A 41 -3.82 13.30 3.33
CA ASP A 41 -3.79 12.60 4.62
C ASP A 41 -2.63 11.58 4.72
N ILE A 42 -2.24 11.00 3.58
CA ILE A 42 -1.24 9.92 3.51
C ILE A 42 -0.29 10.19 2.34
N ILE A 43 1.01 10.06 2.56
CA ILE A 43 2.04 10.11 1.52
C ILE A 43 2.73 8.74 1.45
N GLU A 44 2.65 8.09 0.29
CA GLU A 44 3.47 6.93 -0.04
C GLU A 44 4.79 7.38 -0.65
N ALA A 45 5.86 7.32 0.16
CA ALA A 45 7.13 7.97 -0.14
C ALA A 45 8.08 7.17 -1.06
N GLY A 46 7.77 5.92 -1.37
CA GLY A 46 8.60 5.08 -2.24
C GLY A 46 8.51 3.58 -1.92
N PHE A 47 9.52 2.83 -2.38
CA PHE A 47 9.67 1.40 -2.15
C PHE A 47 11.07 1.08 -1.57
N PRO A 48 11.26 1.12 -0.23
CA PRO A 48 12.57 1.01 0.42
C PRO A 48 13.40 -0.24 0.07
N ALA A 49 12.75 -1.35 -0.28
CA ALA A 49 13.45 -2.59 -0.62
C ALA A 49 14.00 -2.62 -2.06
N SER A 50 13.68 -1.64 -2.91
CA SER A 50 14.18 -1.59 -4.30
C SER A 50 15.67 -1.24 -4.36
N SER A 51 16.12 -0.29 -3.53
CA SER A 51 17.49 0.22 -3.53
C SER A 51 17.81 0.98 -2.24
N GLN A 52 19.10 1.12 -1.93
CA GLN A 52 19.54 1.97 -0.80
C GLN A 52 19.10 3.42 -0.98
N GLY A 53 19.09 3.93 -2.22
CA GLY A 53 18.64 5.29 -2.52
C GLY A 53 17.16 5.51 -2.20
N ASP A 54 16.30 4.53 -2.52
CA ASP A 54 14.89 4.57 -2.17
C ASP A 54 14.68 4.47 -0.66
N PHE A 55 15.43 3.61 0.03
CA PHE A 55 15.41 3.53 1.49
C PHE A 55 15.76 4.88 2.13
N ASP A 56 16.86 5.50 1.71
CA ASP A 56 17.34 6.77 2.24
C ASP A 56 16.36 7.91 1.95
N ALA A 57 15.72 7.90 0.77
CA ALA A 57 14.73 8.89 0.40
C ALA A 57 13.45 8.77 1.24
N VAL A 58 12.92 7.55 1.42
CA VAL A 58 11.74 7.32 2.28
C VAL A 58 12.04 7.73 3.72
N LYS A 59 13.21 7.35 4.23
CA LYS A 59 13.66 7.76 5.57
C LYS A 59 13.75 9.28 5.71
N ALA A 60 14.28 9.97 4.69
CA ALA A 60 14.36 11.42 4.69
C ALA A 60 12.98 12.09 4.69
N VAL A 61 12.01 11.56 3.93
CA VAL A 61 10.62 12.03 3.95
C VAL A 61 9.99 11.81 5.33
N ALA A 62 10.14 10.61 5.90
CA ALA A 62 9.62 10.31 7.23
C ALA A 62 10.17 11.27 8.31
N GLN A 63 11.47 11.55 8.29
CA GLN A 63 12.12 12.44 9.26
C GLN A 63 11.77 13.92 9.07
N LYS A 64 11.69 14.40 7.83
CA LYS A 64 11.56 15.84 7.53
C LYS A 64 10.11 16.30 7.37
N VAL A 65 9.21 15.41 6.95
CA VAL A 65 7.81 15.72 6.63
C VAL A 65 6.86 15.02 7.59
N GLY A 66 7.18 13.78 7.97
CA GLY A 66 6.41 12.98 8.93
C GLY A 66 6.62 13.33 10.40
N ASN A 67 7.28 14.44 10.72
CA ASN A 67 7.59 14.86 12.10
C ASN A 67 6.40 15.41 12.91
N THR A 68 5.18 15.27 12.39
CA THR A 68 3.93 15.67 13.04
C THR A 68 2.85 14.64 12.74
N ASN A 69 1.84 14.55 13.60
CA ASN A 69 0.81 13.51 13.53
C ASN A 69 -0.32 13.80 12.50
N ASP A 70 -0.31 14.97 11.87
CA ASP A 70 -1.31 15.41 10.88
C ASP A 70 -1.15 14.74 9.50
N ILE A 71 -0.01 14.10 9.24
CA ILE A 71 0.28 13.39 8.00
C ILE A 71 0.75 11.97 8.28
N MET A 72 0.21 10.99 7.56
CA MET A 72 0.68 9.62 7.63
C MET A 72 1.74 9.35 6.56
N ILE A 73 2.86 8.74 6.93
CA ILE A 73 3.92 8.37 6.00
C ILE A 73 3.94 6.85 5.83
N THR A 74 3.88 6.40 4.58
CA THR A 74 3.94 4.98 4.23
C THR A 74 4.94 4.73 3.11
N ALA A 75 5.23 3.46 2.88
CA ALA A 75 6.00 2.97 1.76
C ALA A 75 5.54 1.56 1.38
N LEU A 76 5.77 1.19 0.12
CA LEU A 76 5.37 -0.10 -0.42
C LEU A 76 6.30 -1.22 0.05
N ALA A 77 5.73 -2.36 0.40
CA ALA A 77 6.41 -3.62 0.65
C ALA A 77 5.74 -4.75 -0.14
N ARG A 78 6.52 -5.70 -0.66
CA ARG A 78 5.98 -7.02 -1.02
C ARG A 78 5.63 -7.77 0.26
N ALA A 79 4.77 -8.80 0.16
CA ALA A 79 4.40 -9.68 1.28
C ALA A 79 5.54 -10.66 1.67
N VAL A 80 6.73 -10.14 1.96
CA VAL A 80 7.90 -10.88 2.44
C VAL A 80 8.55 -10.11 3.59
N GLN A 81 9.07 -10.82 4.58
CA GLN A 81 9.55 -10.23 5.83
C GLN A 81 10.61 -9.14 5.61
N ALA A 82 11.60 -9.38 4.73
CA ALA A 82 12.68 -8.44 4.46
C ALA A 82 12.19 -7.08 3.90
N ASP A 83 11.14 -7.08 3.07
CA ASP A 83 10.56 -5.85 2.53
C ASP A 83 9.78 -5.09 3.59
N ILE A 84 9.04 -5.82 4.44
CA ILE A 84 8.30 -5.24 5.56
C ILE A 84 9.28 -4.58 6.55
N ASP A 85 10.40 -5.25 6.85
CA ASP A 85 11.47 -4.71 7.67
C ASP A 85 12.10 -3.46 7.05
N ALA A 86 12.32 -3.45 5.73
CA ALA A 86 12.84 -2.28 5.03
C ALA A 86 11.89 -1.08 5.14
N VAL A 87 10.58 -1.31 4.95
CA VAL A 87 9.56 -0.26 5.15
C VAL A 87 9.57 0.23 6.58
N TYR A 88 9.43 -0.65 7.57
CA TYR A 88 9.44 -0.27 8.98
C TYR A 88 10.68 0.57 9.34
N ASN A 89 11.87 0.11 8.95
CA ASN A 89 13.11 0.81 9.26
C ASN A 89 13.24 2.17 8.56
N ALA A 90 12.56 2.38 7.44
CA ALA A 90 12.52 3.67 6.76
C ALA A 90 11.46 4.61 7.36
N VAL A 91 10.25 4.13 7.64
CA VAL A 91 9.11 4.98 8.05
C VAL A 91 8.99 5.22 9.55
N LYS A 92 9.60 4.39 10.41
CA LYS A 92 9.49 4.48 11.89
C LYS A 92 9.90 5.82 12.52
N TYR A 93 10.49 6.72 11.74
CA TYR A 93 10.86 8.06 12.19
C TYR A 93 9.73 9.09 12.04
N ALA A 94 8.65 8.76 11.35
CA ALA A 94 7.44 9.58 11.31
C ALA A 94 6.62 9.39 12.59
N GLU A 95 5.92 10.43 13.03
CA GLU A 95 4.97 10.40 14.16
C GLU A 95 3.77 9.48 13.87
N ASN A 96 3.36 9.40 12.59
CA ASN A 96 2.25 8.55 12.15
C ASN A 96 2.67 7.66 10.96
N PRO A 97 3.39 6.55 11.20
CA PRO A 97 3.87 5.67 10.14
C PRO A 97 2.87 4.56 9.81
N MET A 98 2.89 4.10 8.56
CA MET A 98 2.10 2.96 8.08
C MET A 98 2.95 2.04 7.19
N ILE A 99 2.60 0.76 7.16
CA ILE A 99 3.15 -0.22 6.22
C ILE A 99 2.10 -0.47 5.14
N HIS A 100 2.43 -0.23 3.87
CA HIS A 100 1.58 -0.61 2.74
C HIS A 100 2.14 -1.88 2.09
N MET A 101 1.33 -2.93 2.05
CA MET A 101 1.68 -4.22 1.49
C MET A 101 0.89 -4.49 0.22
N VAL A 102 1.54 -5.11 -0.77
CA VAL A 102 0.89 -5.57 -2.00
C VAL A 102 1.10 -7.06 -2.22
N LEU A 103 0.03 -7.75 -2.59
CA LEU A 103 0.06 -9.13 -3.06
C LEU A 103 -1.05 -9.37 -4.08
N GLY A 104 -0.69 -9.99 -5.21
CA GLY A 104 -1.62 -10.30 -6.30
C GLY A 104 -2.71 -11.29 -5.89
N THR A 105 -3.94 -11.04 -6.34
CA THR A 105 -5.12 -11.87 -6.09
C THR A 105 -5.69 -12.54 -7.34
N SER A 106 -5.19 -12.25 -8.54
CA SER A 106 -5.75 -12.81 -9.78
C SER A 106 -5.16 -14.18 -10.15
N ASP A 107 -5.99 -15.02 -10.78
CA ASP A 107 -5.67 -16.41 -11.15
C ASP A 107 -4.44 -16.50 -12.06
N ILE A 108 -4.25 -15.52 -12.96
CA ILE A 108 -3.08 -15.44 -13.84
C ILE A 108 -1.80 -15.19 -13.02
N HIS A 109 -1.86 -14.34 -12.00
CA HIS A 109 -0.73 -14.11 -11.10
C HIS A 109 -0.46 -15.34 -10.23
N VAL A 110 -1.51 -15.96 -9.69
CA VAL A 110 -1.41 -17.13 -8.80
C VAL A 110 -0.79 -18.34 -9.51
N GLU A 111 -1.32 -18.71 -10.67
CA GLU A 111 -0.93 -19.95 -11.36
C GLU A 111 0.37 -19.81 -12.15
N LYS A 112 0.60 -18.68 -12.83
CA LYS A 112 1.76 -18.53 -13.73
C LYS A 112 3.00 -17.89 -13.09
N LYS A 113 2.83 -17.03 -12.06
CA LYS A 113 3.94 -16.26 -11.47
C LYS A 113 4.50 -16.91 -10.21
N PHE A 114 3.67 -17.59 -9.42
CA PHE A 114 4.04 -18.08 -8.08
C PHE A 114 4.05 -19.59 -7.91
N SER A 115 3.47 -20.37 -8.84
CA SER A 115 3.33 -21.84 -8.72
C SER A 115 2.74 -22.28 -7.37
N LYS A 116 1.79 -21.51 -6.84
CA LYS A 116 1.17 -21.68 -5.52
C LYS A 116 -0.34 -21.76 -5.67
N SER A 117 -1.01 -22.42 -4.74
CA SER A 117 -2.48 -22.39 -4.68
C SER A 117 -2.99 -21.06 -4.14
N LYS A 118 -4.25 -20.74 -4.45
CA LYS A 118 -4.98 -19.58 -3.89
C LYS A 118 -4.88 -19.53 -2.35
N ASP A 119 -5.08 -20.65 -1.68
CA ASP A 119 -5.00 -20.71 -0.22
C ASP A 119 -3.58 -20.46 0.31
N GLN A 120 -2.54 -20.88 -0.41
CA GLN A 120 -1.15 -20.58 -0.03
C GLN A 120 -0.84 -19.08 -0.15
N ILE A 121 -1.34 -18.41 -1.19
CA ILE A 121 -1.16 -16.97 -1.39
C ILE A 121 -1.92 -16.18 -0.32
N LEU A 122 -3.17 -16.58 -0.03
CA LEU A 122 -3.93 -16.01 1.07
C LEU A 122 -3.17 -16.14 2.40
N GLN A 123 -2.62 -17.33 2.69
CA GLN A 123 -1.86 -17.55 3.92
C GLN A 123 -0.60 -16.67 3.99
N ILE A 124 0.13 -16.50 2.88
CA ILE A 124 1.25 -15.56 2.80
C ILE A 124 0.79 -14.15 3.14
N GLY A 125 -0.33 -13.68 2.57
CA GLY A 125 -0.90 -12.37 2.86
C GLY A 125 -1.24 -12.20 4.35
N VAL A 126 -1.91 -13.19 4.94
CA VAL A 126 -2.30 -13.21 6.36
C VAL A 126 -1.08 -13.14 7.27
N ASP A 127 -0.07 -14.00 7.04
CA ASP A 127 1.12 -14.06 7.88
C ASP A 127 1.95 -12.77 7.77
N ALA A 128 2.02 -12.20 6.57
CA ALA A 128 2.72 -10.95 6.31
C ALA A 128 2.01 -9.77 7.02
N VAL A 129 0.67 -9.72 7.01
CA VAL A 129 -0.10 -8.71 7.75
C VAL A 129 0.06 -8.87 9.26
N LYS A 130 -0.02 -10.10 9.79
CA LYS A 130 0.23 -10.37 11.22
C LYS A 130 1.60 -9.86 11.62
N TYR A 131 2.62 -10.14 10.81
CA TYR A 131 3.97 -9.68 11.07
C TYR A 131 4.07 -8.15 11.06
N ALA A 132 3.57 -7.50 10.01
CA ALA A 132 3.55 -6.04 9.92
C ALA A 132 2.85 -5.39 11.12
N LYS A 133 1.77 -6.01 11.62
CA LYS A 133 1.02 -5.55 12.79
C LYS A 133 1.80 -5.61 14.10
N THR A 134 2.82 -6.47 14.20
CA THR A 134 3.74 -6.48 15.35
C THR A 134 4.71 -5.30 15.33
N LEU A 135 4.94 -4.70 14.16
CA LEU A 135 5.85 -3.57 13.97
C LEU A 135 5.14 -2.24 14.06
N LEU A 136 3.99 -2.08 13.39
CA LEU A 136 3.22 -0.84 13.34
C LEU A 136 1.71 -1.07 13.46
N PRO A 137 0.97 -0.14 14.11
CA PRO A 137 -0.47 -0.28 14.27
C PRO A 137 -1.24 -0.05 12.97
N GLN A 138 -0.70 0.72 12.02
CA GLN A 138 -1.36 1.00 10.73
C GLN A 138 -0.77 0.11 9.64
N VAL A 139 -1.61 -0.69 9.01
CA VAL A 139 -1.23 -1.63 7.94
C VAL A 139 -2.26 -1.54 6.82
N GLN A 140 -1.82 -1.14 5.64
CA GLN A 140 -2.62 -1.18 4.42
C GLN A 140 -2.29 -2.45 3.62
N TYR A 141 -3.31 -3.12 3.10
CA TYR A 141 -3.15 -4.28 2.24
C TYR A 141 -3.84 -4.04 0.88
N SER A 142 -3.07 -4.17 -0.20
CA SER A 142 -3.53 -4.07 -1.58
C SER A 142 -3.73 -5.44 -2.20
N THR A 143 -4.94 -5.69 -2.67
CA THR A 143 -5.28 -6.86 -3.48
C THR A 143 -4.93 -6.59 -4.95
N GLU A 144 -3.68 -6.75 -5.34
CA GLU A 144 -3.23 -6.46 -6.71
C GLU A 144 -4.06 -7.27 -7.73
N ASP A 145 -4.44 -6.62 -8.82
CA ASP A 145 -5.28 -7.15 -9.90
C ASP A 145 -6.73 -7.50 -9.50
N ALA A 146 -7.26 -6.83 -8.47
CA ALA A 146 -8.59 -7.10 -7.92
C ALA A 146 -9.75 -6.97 -8.92
N SER A 147 -9.68 -6.04 -9.89
CA SER A 147 -10.74 -5.83 -10.88
C SER A 147 -11.00 -7.04 -11.78
N ARG A 148 -10.08 -8.02 -11.82
CA ARG A 148 -10.20 -9.26 -12.59
C ARG A 148 -10.24 -10.53 -11.73
N SER A 149 -10.25 -10.38 -10.41
CA SER A 149 -10.29 -11.50 -9.48
C SER A 149 -11.72 -12.03 -9.33
N ASP A 150 -11.86 -13.33 -9.08
CA ASP A 150 -13.13 -13.89 -8.63
C ASP A 150 -13.57 -13.19 -7.33
N PHE A 151 -14.82 -12.73 -7.28
CA PHE A 151 -15.31 -11.92 -6.16
C PHE A 151 -15.27 -12.68 -4.82
N GLU A 152 -15.61 -13.97 -4.81
CA GLU A 152 -15.61 -14.74 -3.56
C GLU A 152 -14.19 -14.97 -3.05
N TYR A 153 -13.22 -15.16 -3.96
CA TYR A 153 -11.81 -15.20 -3.58
C TYR A 153 -11.29 -13.84 -3.07
N LEU A 154 -11.65 -12.75 -3.74
CA LEU A 154 -11.31 -11.38 -3.30
C LEU A 154 -11.87 -11.13 -1.90
N TRP A 155 -13.16 -11.40 -1.68
CA TRP A 155 -13.80 -11.26 -0.38
C TRP A 155 -13.14 -12.13 0.70
N LYS A 156 -12.90 -13.42 0.42
CA LYS A 156 -12.20 -14.33 1.35
C LYS A 156 -10.83 -13.79 1.74
N THR A 157 -10.10 -13.23 0.78
CA THR A 157 -8.77 -12.64 1.01
C THR A 157 -8.88 -11.39 1.87
N THR A 158 -9.75 -10.45 1.51
CA THR A 158 -10.02 -9.22 2.26
C THR A 158 -10.42 -9.51 3.71
N GLU A 159 -11.36 -10.42 3.92
CA GLU A 159 -11.82 -10.81 5.25
C GLU A 159 -10.66 -11.41 6.08
N ALA A 160 -9.86 -12.28 5.48
CA ALA A 160 -8.73 -12.92 6.16
C ALA A 160 -7.66 -11.91 6.59
N VAL A 161 -7.29 -10.96 5.72
CA VAL A 161 -6.29 -9.94 6.07
C VAL A 161 -6.81 -8.90 7.05
N MET A 162 -8.11 -8.57 7.00
CA MET A 162 -8.76 -7.74 8.02
C MET A 162 -8.71 -8.42 9.39
N LYS A 163 -9.08 -9.70 9.48
CA LYS A 163 -8.95 -10.51 10.71
C LYS A 163 -7.50 -10.63 11.19
N ALA A 164 -6.54 -10.60 10.27
CA ALA A 164 -5.11 -10.62 10.57
C ALA A 164 -4.57 -9.29 11.14
N GLY A 165 -5.29 -8.18 10.94
CA GLY A 165 -4.96 -6.87 11.52
C GLY A 165 -4.76 -5.73 10.53
N ALA A 166 -5.01 -5.94 9.23
CA ALA A 166 -5.01 -4.86 8.23
C ALA A 166 -6.05 -3.79 8.61
N THR A 167 -5.64 -2.53 8.61
CA THR A 167 -6.46 -1.37 8.99
C THR A 167 -7.01 -0.61 7.78
N MET A 168 -6.45 -0.86 6.60
CA MET A 168 -6.91 -0.29 5.34
C MET A 168 -6.79 -1.33 4.23
N ILE A 169 -7.84 -1.46 3.43
CA ILE A 169 -7.86 -2.34 2.25
C ILE A 169 -7.87 -1.45 1.03
N ASN A 170 -6.89 -1.63 0.15
CA ASN A 170 -6.85 -0.98 -1.14
C ASN A 170 -7.23 -1.99 -2.23
N VAL A 171 -8.16 -1.57 -3.10
CA VAL A 171 -8.68 -2.36 -4.20
C VAL A 171 -8.32 -1.61 -5.49
N PRO A 172 -7.23 -1.98 -6.18
CA PRO A 172 -6.82 -1.30 -7.41
C PRO A 172 -7.53 -1.86 -8.65
N ASP A 173 -7.87 -0.99 -9.60
CA ASP A 173 -8.03 -1.40 -11.00
C ASP A 173 -6.66 -1.40 -11.69
N THR A 174 -5.92 -2.48 -11.51
CA THR A 174 -4.51 -2.57 -11.92
C THR A 174 -4.30 -2.39 -13.43
N VAL A 175 -5.27 -2.78 -14.26
CA VAL A 175 -5.18 -2.63 -15.73
C VAL A 175 -5.77 -1.32 -16.20
N GLY A 176 -6.75 -0.76 -15.49
CA GLY A 176 -7.41 0.48 -15.85
C GLY A 176 -8.54 0.32 -16.88
N PHE A 177 -9.11 -0.89 -17.01
CA PHE A 177 -10.15 -1.21 -17.99
C PHE A 177 -11.53 -1.43 -17.37
N ALA A 178 -11.68 -1.31 -16.05
CA ALA A 178 -12.98 -1.46 -15.42
C ALA A 178 -13.89 -0.26 -15.74
N GLU A 179 -15.15 -0.51 -16.05
CA GLU A 179 -16.13 0.56 -16.18
C GLU A 179 -16.49 1.13 -14.79
N PRO A 180 -16.72 2.45 -14.65
CA PRO A 180 -17.00 3.07 -13.35
C PRO A 180 -18.16 2.43 -12.59
N GLU A 181 -19.23 2.04 -13.29
CA GLU A 181 -20.40 1.39 -12.72
C GLU A 181 -20.08 -0.03 -12.21
N GLU A 182 -19.31 -0.80 -12.97
CA GLU A 182 -18.89 -2.16 -12.59
C GLU A 182 -17.95 -2.12 -11.38
N PHE A 183 -16.96 -1.24 -11.41
CA PHE A 183 -16.02 -1.07 -10.30
C PHE A 183 -16.73 -0.56 -9.04
N GLY A 184 -17.62 0.43 -9.19
CA GLY A 184 -18.45 0.94 -8.10
C GLY A 184 -19.33 -0.13 -7.46
N ALA A 185 -19.95 -1.00 -8.27
CA ALA A 185 -20.75 -2.12 -7.77
C ALA A 185 -19.89 -3.14 -6.99
N MET A 186 -18.67 -3.43 -7.45
CA MET A 186 -17.73 -4.29 -6.74
C MET A 186 -17.34 -3.69 -5.38
N ILE A 187 -16.98 -2.41 -5.33
CA ILE A 187 -16.63 -1.72 -4.08
C ILE A 187 -17.81 -1.67 -3.12
N TYR A 188 -19.02 -1.40 -3.62
CA TYR A 188 -20.24 -1.43 -2.81
C TYR A 188 -20.46 -2.82 -2.20
N LYS A 189 -20.34 -3.89 -3.00
CA LYS A 189 -20.51 -5.27 -2.55
C LYS A 189 -19.45 -5.69 -1.53
N LEU A 190 -18.22 -5.21 -1.63
CA LEU A 190 -17.16 -5.42 -0.63
C LEU A 190 -17.45 -4.69 0.69
N ASN A 191 -18.06 -3.50 0.64
CA ASN A 191 -18.34 -2.69 1.82
C ASN A 191 -19.62 -3.12 2.57
N GLU A 192 -20.57 -3.77 1.89
CA GLU A 192 -21.82 -4.25 2.48
C GLU A 192 -21.68 -5.56 3.28
N ARG A 193 -20.70 -6.40 2.91
CA ARG A 193 -20.42 -7.64 3.64
C ARG A 193 -19.54 -7.38 4.86
#